data_AF-A0A520IYQ4-F1
#
_entry.id   AF-A0A520IYQ4-F1
#
_cell.length_a   1.000
_cell.length_b   1.000
_cell.length_c   1.000
_cell.angle_alpha   90.00
_cell.angle_beta   90.00
_cell.angle_gamma   90.00
#
_symmetry.space_group_name_H-M   'P 1'
#
loop_
_entity.id
_entity.type
_entity.pdbx_description
1 polymer ?
#
loop_
_entity_poly.entity_id
_entity_poly.type
_entity_poly.pdbx_seq_one_letter_code
_entity_poly.pdbx_strand_id
1 'polypeptide(L)'
;DYTFQLTKNAAEMEAWLNPMADAGVDIFHCSQRRFWEPEFEGSDLNFAGWAKKITGKATITVGSVGLNGEFLAAFAGESSQPSSLDELMRRMDRGDFDLVGVGRPLLADPNWVKKIRENRIDELKGFSKEALGKLILD
;
A
#
# COMPACT_ATOMS: atom_id res chain seq x y z
N ASP A 1 -6.18 -15.59 9.73
CA ASP A 1 -6.38 -15.49 8.29
C ASP A 1 -6.82 -14.06 7.97
N TYR A 2 -6.16 -13.36 7.05
CA TYR A 2 -6.45 -11.95 6.72
C TYR A 2 -7.31 -11.86 5.44
N THR A 3 -8.32 -12.71 5.34
CA THR A 3 -9.15 -12.92 4.15
C THR A 3 -10.47 -12.15 4.17
N PHE A 4 -10.71 -11.35 5.21
CA PHE A 4 -11.92 -10.55 5.30
C PHE A 4 -11.87 -9.40 4.29
N GLN A 5 -12.94 -9.31 3.50
CA GLN A 5 -13.23 -8.18 2.60
C GLN A 5 -14.60 -7.63 2.98
N LEU A 6 -14.70 -6.29 3.06
CA LEU A 6 -15.93 -5.61 3.45
C LEU A 6 -17.02 -5.76 2.38
N THR A 7 -16.64 -5.75 1.11
CA THR A 7 -17.52 -5.89 -0.04
C THR A 7 -17.06 -7.09 -0.87
N LYS A 8 -17.99 -7.86 -1.44
CA LYS A 8 -17.69 -9.10 -2.18
C LYS A 8 -17.55 -8.90 -3.69
N ASN A 9 -17.95 -7.74 -4.19
CA ASN A 9 -17.91 -7.40 -5.61
C ASN A 9 -17.95 -5.88 -5.80
N ALA A 10 -17.75 -5.45 -7.05
CA ALA A 10 -17.71 -4.04 -7.42
C ALA A 10 -19.03 -3.29 -7.14
N ALA A 11 -20.18 -3.95 -7.30
CA ALA A 11 -21.49 -3.32 -7.06
C ALA A 11 -21.71 -3.01 -5.57
N GLU A 12 -21.31 -3.92 -4.68
CA GLU A 12 -21.32 -3.67 -3.23
C GLU A 12 -20.34 -2.55 -2.83
N MET A 13 -19.17 -2.48 -3.47
CA MET A 13 -18.23 -1.38 -3.25
C MET A 13 -18.77 -0.04 -3.74
N GLU A 14 -19.48 -0.02 -4.87
CA GLU A 14 -20.15 1.17 -5.39
C GLU A 14 -21.22 1.69 -4.42
N ALA A 15 -22.10 0.79 -3.96
CA ALA A 15 -23.14 1.13 -2.99
C ALA A 15 -22.56 1.63 -1.65
N TRP A 16 -21.35 1.20 -1.31
CA TRP A 16 -20.66 1.63 -0.10
C TRP A 16 -19.94 2.97 -0.27
N LEU A 17 -19.16 3.15 -1.34
CA LEU A 17 -18.24 4.29 -1.48
C LEU A 17 -18.93 5.55 -2.02
N ASN A 18 -19.90 5.43 -2.93
CA ASN A 18 -20.54 6.59 -3.54
C ASN A 18 -21.23 7.52 -2.53
N PRO A 19 -21.98 7.01 -1.53
CA PRO A 19 -22.56 7.89 -0.51
C PRO A 19 -21.53 8.75 0.23
N MET A 20 -20.32 8.22 0.47
CA MET A 20 -19.23 8.98 1.09
C MET A 20 -18.63 10.00 0.12
N ALA A 21 -18.47 9.64 -1.15
CA ALA A 21 -17.99 10.54 -2.19
C ALA A 21 -18.97 11.72 -2.41
N ASP A 22 -20.27 11.44 -2.44
CA ASP A 22 -21.36 12.41 -2.57
C ASP A 22 -21.47 13.32 -1.35
N ALA A 23 -21.18 12.78 -0.16
CA ALA A 23 -21.09 13.56 1.08
C ALA A 23 -19.87 14.48 1.14
N GLY A 24 -18.97 14.43 0.15
CA GLY A 24 -17.85 15.36 0.03
C GLY A 24 -16.50 14.79 0.49
N VAL A 25 -16.33 13.47 0.60
CA VAL A 25 -14.98 12.90 0.80
C VAL A 25 -14.07 13.28 -0.37
N ASP A 26 -12.88 13.78 -0.03
CA ASP A 26 -11.85 14.19 -0.99
C ASP A 26 -10.96 13.03 -1.44
N ILE A 27 -10.64 12.12 -0.52
CA ILE A 27 -9.66 11.06 -0.74
C ILE A 27 -9.99 9.79 0.05
N PHE A 28 -9.81 8.62 -0.58
CA PHE A 28 -9.94 7.33 0.07
C PHE A 28 -8.56 6.70 0.35
N HIS A 29 -8.26 6.44 1.62
CA HIS A 29 -7.08 5.66 2.00
C HIS A 29 -7.43 4.17 2.06
N CYS A 30 -7.10 3.45 0.99
CA CYS A 30 -7.52 2.09 0.72
C CYS A 30 -6.53 1.07 1.30
N SER A 31 -6.63 0.84 2.60
CA SER A 31 -5.73 -0.07 3.32
C SER A 31 -5.84 -1.51 2.83
N GLN A 32 -4.70 -2.11 2.48
CA GLN A 32 -4.56 -3.53 2.14
C GLN A 32 -3.23 -4.07 2.68
N ARG A 33 -3.11 -5.39 2.80
CA ARG A 33 -1.87 -6.04 3.24
C ARG A 33 -0.76 -5.90 2.20
N ARG A 34 -1.12 -6.08 0.92
CA ARG A 34 -0.23 -6.03 -0.24
C ARG A 34 -0.93 -5.25 -1.34
N PHE A 35 -0.30 -4.18 -1.83
CA PHE A 35 -0.92 -3.33 -2.84
C PHE A 35 -1.14 -4.03 -4.18
N TRP A 36 -0.40 -5.11 -4.48
CA TRP A 36 -0.49 -5.83 -5.76
C TRP A 36 -1.59 -6.88 -5.78
N GLU A 37 -2.20 -7.19 -4.64
CA GLU A 37 -3.29 -8.17 -4.58
C GLU A 37 -4.57 -7.56 -5.15
N PRO A 38 -5.23 -8.25 -6.10
CA PRO A 38 -6.49 -7.79 -6.65
C PRO A 38 -7.58 -7.85 -5.58
N GLU A 39 -8.47 -6.87 -5.58
CA GLU A 39 -9.61 -6.86 -4.65
C GLU A 39 -10.69 -7.86 -5.10
N PHE A 40 -10.87 -8.03 -6.41
CA PHE A 40 -11.87 -8.93 -7.00
C PHE A 40 -11.27 -9.77 -8.12
N GLU A 41 -11.79 -10.98 -8.31
CA GLU A 41 -11.38 -11.88 -9.40
C GLU A 41 -11.64 -11.26 -10.79
N GLY A 42 -10.77 -11.55 -11.75
CA GLY A 42 -10.90 -11.07 -13.14
C GLY A 42 -10.43 -9.62 -13.37
N SER A 43 -9.89 -8.96 -12.35
CA SER A 43 -9.26 -7.64 -12.44
C SER A 43 -7.91 -7.67 -11.74
N ASP A 44 -6.93 -6.88 -12.21
CA ASP A 44 -5.70 -6.66 -11.47
C ASP A 44 -5.82 -5.45 -10.51
N LEU A 45 -6.95 -4.73 -10.49
CA LEU A 45 -7.16 -3.59 -9.60
C LEU A 45 -7.23 -4.01 -8.13
N ASN A 46 -6.45 -3.30 -7.32
CA ASN A 46 -6.51 -3.37 -5.87
C ASN A 46 -7.64 -2.48 -5.34
N PHE A 47 -7.79 -2.36 -4.01
CA PHE A 47 -8.86 -1.55 -3.43
C PHE A 47 -8.78 -0.08 -3.86
N ALA A 48 -7.58 0.51 -3.88
CA ALA A 48 -7.39 1.90 -4.32
C ALA A 48 -7.80 2.12 -5.78
N GLY A 49 -7.47 1.16 -6.65
CA GLY A 49 -7.86 1.14 -8.06
C GLY A 49 -9.38 1.08 -8.25
N TRP A 50 -10.06 0.22 -7.49
CA TRP A 50 -11.52 0.13 -7.53
C TRP A 50 -12.20 1.38 -6.97
N ALA A 51 -11.75 1.88 -5.82
CA ALA A 51 -12.28 3.09 -5.22
C ALA A 51 -12.17 4.29 -6.17
N LYS A 52 -11.04 4.42 -6.86
CA LYS A 52 -10.83 5.47 -7.86
C LYS A 52 -11.73 5.30 -9.07
N LYS A 53 -11.81 4.08 -9.62
CA LYS A 53 -12.66 3.76 -10.77
C LYS A 53 -14.14 4.04 -10.49
N ILE A 54 -14.60 3.73 -9.29
CA ILE A 54 -16.01 3.86 -8.87
C ILE A 54 -16.35 5.33 -8.58
N THR A 55 -15.54 5.99 -7.74
CA THR A 55 -15.92 7.30 -7.18
C THR A 55 -15.36 8.49 -7.96
N GLY A 56 -14.33 8.27 -8.78
CA GLY A 56 -13.54 9.34 -9.40
C GLY A 56 -12.73 10.19 -8.42
N LYS A 57 -12.76 9.89 -7.11
CA LYS A 57 -12.01 10.61 -6.08
C LYS A 57 -10.55 10.15 -6.06
N ALA A 58 -9.70 10.99 -5.45
CA ALA A 58 -8.33 10.63 -5.22
C ALA A 58 -8.23 9.40 -4.32
N THR A 59 -7.21 8.56 -4.52
CA THR A 59 -7.00 7.38 -3.68
C THR A 59 -5.55 7.21 -3.23
N ILE A 60 -5.38 6.62 -2.05
CA ILE A 60 -4.09 6.23 -1.49
C ILE A 60 -4.04 4.71 -1.43
N THR A 61 -3.06 4.11 -2.09
CA THR A 61 -2.74 2.68 -1.93
C THR A 61 -1.72 2.48 -0.81
N VAL A 62 -1.69 1.30 -0.20
CA VAL A 62 -0.71 0.91 0.82
C VAL A 62 -0.61 -0.61 0.87
N GLY A 63 0.46 -1.11 1.50
CA GLY A 63 0.62 -2.53 1.79
C GLY A 63 1.86 -3.10 1.13
N SER A 64 2.87 -3.43 1.95
CA SER A 64 4.17 -3.99 1.51
C SER A 64 4.90 -3.17 0.44
N VAL A 65 4.74 -1.84 0.44
CA VAL A 65 5.49 -0.94 -0.45
C VAL A 65 6.98 -1.05 -0.15
N GLY A 66 7.78 -1.36 -1.17
CA GLY A 66 9.24 -1.45 -1.09
C GLY A 66 9.77 -2.60 -0.22
N LEU A 67 8.96 -3.60 0.11
CA LEU A 67 9.39 -4.77 0.90
C LEU A 67 8.88 -6.10 0.32
N ASN A 68 9.76 -7.10 0.22
CA ASN A 68 9.45 -8.45 -0.24
C ASN A 68 9.08 -9.40 0.92
N GLY A 69 8.12 -9.03 1.76
CA GLY A 69 7.81 -9.82 2.96
C GLY A 69 6.34 -9.90 3.35
N GLU A 70 5.87 -11.14 3.55
CA GLU A 70 4.70 -11.51 4.34
C GLU A 70 4.77 -10.81 5.72
N PHE A 71 3.87 -9.88 6.01
CA PHE A 71 3.79 -9.21 7.32
C PHE A 71 3.79 -10.20 8.49
N LEU A 72 3.16 -11.38 8.33
CA LEU A 72 3.13 -12.43 9.35
C LEU A 72 4.48 -13.11 9.60
N ALA A 73 5.30 -13.30 8.57
CA ALA A 73 6.65 -13.87 8.73
C ALA A 73 7.55 -12.91 9.52
N ALA A 74 7.35 -11.59 9.33
CA ALA A 74 8.08 -10.59 10.11
C ALA A 74 7.77 -10.62 11.62
N PHE A 75 6.55 -11.03 12.00
CA PHE A 75 6.20 -11.24 13.41
C PHE A 75 6.67 -12.60 13.96
N ALA A 76 7.00 -13.55 13.08
CA ALA A 76 7.59 -14.85 13.41
C ALA A 76 9.12 -14.83 13.54
N GLY A 77 9.76 -13.65 13.37
CA GLY A 77 11.20 -13.46 13.51
C GLY A 77 11.97 -13.32 12.18
N GLU A 78 11.29 -13.34 11.04
CA GLU A 78 11.92 -13.06 9.74
C GLU A 78 12.02 -11.56 9.47
N SER A 79 12.94 -11.14 8.61
CA SER A 79 13.05 -9.74 8.17
C SER A 79 12.44 -9.59 6.78
N SER A 80 11.74 -8.48 6.53
CA SER A 80 11.32 -8.14 5.17
C SER A 80 12.47 -7.41 4.47
N GLN A 81 12.92 -7.87 3.31
CA GLN A 81 14.00 -7.20 2.58
C GLN A 81 13.44 -6.13 1.63
N PRO A 82 14.25 -5.15 1.21
CA PRO A 82 13.85 -4.22 0.16
C PRO A 82 13.38 -4.95 -1.10
N SER A 83 12.34 -4.43 -1.74
CA SER A 83 11.84 -4.92 -3.03
C SER A 83 11.82 -3.82 -4.08
N SER A 84 11.80 -4.21 -5.36
CA SER A 84 11.56 -3.27 -6.45
C SER A 84 10.23 -2.53 -6.27
N LEU A 85 10.19 -1.29 -6.76
CA LEU A 85 9.00 -0.45 -6.86
C LEU A 85 8.36 -0.51 -8.26
N ASP A 86 8.89 -1.30 -9.20
CA ASP A 86 8.43 -1.31 -10.59
C ASP A 86 6.93 -1.59 -10.74
N GLU A 87 6.39 -2.58 -9.99
CA GLU A 87 4.96 -2.90 -10.05
C GLU A 87 4.08 -1.80 -9.43
N LEU A 88 4.59 -1.09 -8.43
CA LEU A 88 3.92 0.08 -7.86
C LEU A 88 3.88 1.21 -8.89
N MET A 89 5.02 1.47 -9.54
CA MET A 89 5.16 2.51 -10.57
C MET A 89 4.27 2.22 -11.78
N ARG A 90 4.26 0.97 -12.27
CA ARG A 90 3.38 0.54 -13.38
C ARG A 90 1.91 0.89 -13.13
N ARG A 91 1.42 0.64 -11.90
CA ARG A 91 0.02 0.90 -11.51
C ARG A 91 -0.24 2.39 -11.30
N MET A 92 0.71 3.11 -10.71
CA MET A 92 0.65 4.56 -10.57
C MET A 92 0.60 5.26 -11.92
N ASP A 93 1.45 4.86 -12.87
CA ASP A 93 1.50 5.39 -14.24
C ASP A 93 0.23 5.08 -15.04
N ARG A 94 -0.43 3.93 -14.76
CA ARG A 94 -1.76 3.60 -15.30
C ARG A 94 -2.87 4.48 -14.71
N GLY A 95 -2.62 5.16 -13.60
CA GLY A 95 -3.56 6.04 -12.91
C GLY A 95 -4.44 5.33 -11.88
N ASP A 96 -4.07 4.13 -11.42
CA ASP A 96 -4.88 3.33 -10.48
C ASP A 96 -5.06 4.03 -9.11
N PHE A 97 -4.09 4.85 -8.70
CA PHE A 97 -4.12 5.60 -7.44
C PHE A 97 -3.25 6.85 -7.53
N ASP A 98 -3.45 7.79 -6.61
CA ASP A 98 -2.82 9.12 -6.65
C ASP A 98 -1.66 9.24 -5.66
N LEU A 99 -1.75 8.54 -4.53
CA LEU A 99 -0.75 8.57 -3.46
C LEU A 99 -0.43 7.16 -2.98
N VAL A 100 0.73 7.03 -2.33
CA VAL A 100 1.21 5.78 -1.76
C VAL A 100 1.54 5.97 -0.29
N GLY A 101 0.87 5.19 0.57
CA GLY A 101 1.21 5.07 1.98
C GLY A 101 2.43 4.17 2.17
N VAL A 102 3.44 4.66 2.89
CA VAL A 102 4.65 3.90 3.24
C VAL A 102 4.71 3.76 4.76
N GLY A 103 4.87 2.52 5.24
CA GLY A 103 4.86 2.20 6.68
C GLY A 103 6.19 1.62 7.16
N ARG A 104 6.27 0.29 7.25
CA ARG A 104 7.45 -0.48 7.70
C ARG A 104 8.81 0.00 7.14
N PRO A 105 8.97 0.38 5.86
CA PRO A 105 10.24 0.91 5.37
C PRO A 105 10.69 2.16 6.11
N LEU A 106 9.78 3.09 6.43
CA LEU A 106 10.10 4.33 7.15
C LEU A 106 10.51 4.07 8.60
N LEU A 107 9.97 3.02 9.23
CA LEU A 107 10.37 2.63 10.58
C LEU A 107 11.79 2.04 10.59
N ALA A 108 12.17 1.32 9.54
CA ALA A 108 13.51 0.75 9.40
C ALA A 108 14.55 1.78 8.96
N ASP A 109 14.14 2.77 8.19
CA ASP A 109 15.00 3.76 7.56
C ASP A 109 14.31 5.12 7.44
N PRO A 110 14.58 6.09 8.33
CA PRO A 110 13.98 7.42 8.23
C PRO A 110 14.38 8.16 6.95
N ASN A 111 15.51 7.77 6.32
CA ASN A 111 16.00 8.36 5.08
C ASN A 111 15.50 7.63 3.82
N TRP A 112 14.56 6.68 3.94
CA TRP A 112 14.07 5.85 2.82
C TRP A 112 13.63 6.70 1.61
N VAL A 113 12.78 7.71 1.83
CA VAL A 113 12.29 8.58 0.73
C VAL A 113 13.43 9.32 0.05
N LYS A 114 14.40 9.81 0.83
CA LYS A 114 15.58 10.50 0.29
C LYS A 114 16.42 9.56 -0.58
N LYS A 115 16.64 8.33 -0.13
CA LYS A 115 17.38 7.30 -0.87
C LYS A 115 16.68 6.89 -2.16
N ILE A 116 15.36 6.69 -2.14
CA ILE A 116 14.58 6.42 -3.35
C ILE A 116 14.74 7.57 -4.36
N ARG A 117 14.57 8.82 -3.92
CA ARG A 117 14.72 10.00 -4.78
C ARG A 117 16.12 10.12 -5.39
N GLU A 118 17.14 9.71 -4.65
CA GLU A 118 18.55 9.76 -5.07
C GLU A 118 19.02 8.46 -5.77
N ASN A 119 18.09 7.53 -6.04
CA ASN A 119 18.36 6.22 -6.65
C ASN A 119 19.39 5.35 -5.87
N ARG A 120 19.46 5.52 -4.55
CA ARG A 120 20.35 4.77 -3.63
C ARG A 120 19.64 3.52 -3.11
N ILE A 121 19.17 2.69 -4.03
CA ILE A 121 18.30 1.53 -3.75
C ILE A 121 19.04 0.42 -2.98
N ASP A 122 20.33 0.28 -3.25
CA ASP A 122 21.27 -0.63 -2.58
C ASP A 122 21.52 -0.27 -1.10
N GLU A 123 21.22 0.96 -0.70
CA GLU A 123 21.33 1.42 0.69
C GLU A 123 20.03 1.24 1.51
N LEU A 124 18.94 0.74 0.90
CA LEU A 124 17.67 0.55 1.59
C LEU A 124 17.78 -0.53 2.65
N LYS A 125 17.18 -0.28 3.82
CA LYS A 125 17.16 -1.26 4.91
C LYS A 125 15.88 -2.07 4.87
N GLY A 126 16.02 -3.38 5.11
CA GLY A 126 14.88 -4.23 5.40
C GLY A 126 14.22 -3.87 6.73
N PHE A 127 12.97 -4.28 6.90
CA PHE A 127 12.24 -4.14 8.15
C PHE A 127 12.41 -5.39 9.03
N SER A 128 12.69 -5.17 10.31
CA SER A 128 12.66 -6.19 11.36
C SER A 128 11.82 -5.69 12.55
N LYS A 129 11.34 -6.62 13.38
CA LYS A 129 10.46 -6.30 14.52
C LYS A 129 11.12 -5.35 15.52
N GLU A 130 12.44 -5.36 15.62
CA GLU A 130 13.23 -4.48 16.50
C GLU A 130 13.04 -3.00 16.17
N ALA A 131 12.73 -2.66 14.91
CA ALA A 131 12.44 -1.30 14.49
C ALA A 131 11.20 -0.71 15.19
N LEU A 132 10.24 -1.55 15.61
CA LEU A 132 9.06 -1.10 16.37
C LEU A 132 9.40 -0.62 17.78
N GLY A 133 10.53 -1.07 18.34
CA GLY A 133 10.98 -0.73 19.69
C GLY A 133 11.95 0.45 19.74
N LYS A 134 12.22 1.12 18.61
CA LYS A 134 13.22 2.17 18.51
C LYS A 134 12.63 3.39 17.81
N LEU A 135 12.81 4.57 18.42
CA LEU A 135 12.62 5.84 17.74
C LEU A 135 14.00 6.35 17.33
N ILE A 136 14.27 6.36 16.03
CA ILE A 136 15.52 6.90 15.47
C ILE A 136 15.29 8.38 15.19
N LEU A 137 16.12 9.23 15.78
CA LEU A 137 16.20 10.65 15.49
C LEU A 137 17.51 10.87 14.73
N ASP A 138 17.45 11.59 13.61
CA ASP A 138 18.63 11.97 12.82
C ASP A 138 19.58 12.88 13.62
#